data_AF-A0A3D6DUD7-F1
#
_entry.id   AF-A0A3D6DUD7-F1
#
_cell.length_a   1.000
_cell.length_b   1.000
_cell.length_c   1.000
_cell.angle_alpha   90.00
_cell.angle_beta   90.00
_cell.angle_gamma   90.00
#
_symmetry.space_group_name_H-M   'P 1'
#
loop_
_entity.id
_entity.type
_entity.pdbx_description
1 polymer ?
#
loop_
_entity_poly.entity_id
_entity_poly.type
_entity_poly.pdbx_seq_one_letter_code
_entity_poly.pdbx_strand_id
1 'polypeptide(L)'
;MAAKVATGLPASASATDKADSVAKEDPRIRAGDSEIGLNGKPLSPELRARFEPGLGADLSQVRIHTGPQAQALAAPLQAEAFTLGRHIVIGDPYFQAASSDGQNLLAHELAHTIQQGAAGKAGAAQIRPVRHA
;
A
#
# COMPACT_ATOMS: atom_id res chain seq x y z
N MET A 1 -39.63 19.15 -45.16
CA MET A 1 -40.25 17.81 -45.25
C MET A 1 -39.62 16.93 -44.18
N ALA A 2 -40.46 16.19 -43.43
CA ALA A 2 -40.16 15.23 -42.35
C ALA A 2 -39.37 15.80 -41.15
N ALA A 3 -39.95 16.28 -40.03
CA ALA A 3 -41.05 15.80 -39.18
C ALA A 3 -40.75 14.55 -38.34
N LYS A 4 -40.62 14.74 -37.02
CA LYS A 4 -41.21 13.92 -35.92
C LYS A 4 -40.74 14.52 -34.56
N VAL A 5 -41.58 15.24 -33.79
CA VAL A 5 -42.66 14.80 -32.86
C VAL A 5 -42.07 14.03 -31.66
N ALA A 6 -41.86 14.66 -30.49
CA ALA A 6 -42.79 15.07 -29.44
C ALA A 6 -43.25 13.95 -28.51
N THR A 7 -42.96 14.13 -27.21
CA THR A 7 -43.68 13.68 -25.98
C THR A 7 -42.73 13.97 -24.80
N GLY A 8 -43.07 14.52 -23.65
CA GLY A 8 -44.30 15.01 -23.02
C GLY A 8 -43.96 15.35 -21.55
N LEU A 9 -44.57 16.41 -21.00
CA LEU A 9 -44.61 16.80 -19.56
C LEU A 9 -45.30 15.70 -18.69
N PRO A 10 -45.38 15.75 -17.32
CA PRO A 10 -45.33 16.93 -16.41
C PRO A 10 -44.64 16.73 -15.03
N ALA A 11 -44.73 17.81 -14.23
CA ALA A 11 -44.33 17.99 -12.83
C ALA A 11 -45.03 17.08 -11.80
N SER A 12 -44.38 16.82 -10.66
CA SER A 12 -44.64 17.52 -9.37
C SER A 12 -44.42 16.63 -8.13
N ALA A 13 -43.92 17.28 -7.06
CA ALA A 13 -44.11 17.01 -5.63
C ALA A 13 -43.44 15.79 -4.93
N SER A 14 -42.35 16.12 -4.23
CA SER A 14 -42.18 16.14 -2.76
C SER A 14 -42.39 14.88 -1.89
N ALA A 15 -41.35 14.69 -1.05
CA ALA A 15 -41.32 14.10 0.29
C ALA A 15 -41.40 12.57 0.43
N THR A 16 -40.34 11.94 0.96
CA THR A 16 -40.27 11.58 2.39
C THR A 16 -38.85 11.15 2.77
N ASP A 17 -38.37 11.79 3.84
CA ASP A 17 -37.40 11.39 4.87
C ASP A 17 -36.60 10.08 4.74
N LYS A 18 -35.28 10.23 4.92
CA LYS A 18 -34.43 9.56 5.93
C LYS A 18 -33.26 8.70 5.45
N ALA A 19 -32.14 8.99 6.10
CA ALA A 19 -30.93 8.20 6.30
C ALA A 19 -29.90 8.18 5.16
N ASP A 20 -29.02 9.18 5.26
CA ASP A 20 -27.57 8.98 5.35
C ASP A 20 -26.94 8.16 4.23
N SER A 21 -26.47 8.83 3.18
CA SER A 21 -25.54 8.20 2.24
C SER A 21 -24.67 9.22 1.53
N VAL A 22 -23.37 9.06 1.81
CA VAL A 22 -22.22 9.47 1.01
C VAL A 22 -21.86 10.95 1.10
N ALA A 23 -21.23 11.27 2.23
CA ALA A 23 -20.22 12.33 2.26
C ALA A 23 -19.13 12.00 1.24
N LYS A 24 -18.85 12.97 0.38
CA LYS A 24 -17.81 12.96 -0.64
C LYS A 24 -16.44 12.80 0.02
N GLU A 25 -15.91 11.58 0.06
CA GLU A 25 -14.48 11.36 0.30
C GLU A 25 -13.80 11.10 -1.04
N ASP A 26 -13.08 12.11 -1.50
CA ASP A 26 -12.00 12.04 -2.47
C ASP A 26 -11.13 10.78 -2.18
N PRO A 27 -10.99 9.81 -3.11
CA PRO A 27 -10.31 8.54 -2.85
C PRO A 27 -8.79 8.74 -2.91
N ARG A 28 -8.26 9.51 -1.96
CA ARG A 28 -6.85 9.49 -1.60
C ARG A 28 -6.59 8.19 -0.88
N ILE A 29 -6.35 7.15 -1.67
CA ILE A 29 -5.71 5.86 -1.35
C ILE A 29 -5.54 5.64 0.16
N ARG A 30 -6.56 5.07 0.82
CA ARG A 30 -6.40 4.51 2.16
C ARG A 30 -5.80 3.13 1.97
N ALA A 31 -4.48 3.01 2.15
CA ALA A 31 -3.77 1.75 1.93
C ALA A 31 -4.08 0.71 3.02
N GLY A 32 -5.24 0.06 2.91
CA GLY A 32 -5.55 -1.19 3.60
C GLY A 32 -4.84 -2.37 2.92
N ASP A 33 -4.45 -3.38 3.72
CA ASP A 33 -3.76 -4.62 3.26
C ASP A 33 -4.55 -5.36 2.16
N SER A 34 -5.87 -5.17 2.11
CA SER A 34 -6.78 -5.79 1.14
C SER A 34 -7.04 -4.97 -0.13
N GLU A 35 -6.78 -3.65 -0.13
CA GLU A 35 -7.17 -2.76 -1.25
C GLU A 35 -6.18 -2.79 -2.42
N ILE A 36 -4.92 -3.15 -2.19
CA ILE A 36 -3.96 -3.32 -3.29
C ILE A 36 -4.25 -4.62 -4.07
N GLY A 37 -5.09 -5.51 -3.52
CA GLY A 37 -5.42 -6.80 -4.14
C GLY A 37 -4.20 -7.72 -4.32
N LEU A 38 -3.07 -7.40 -3.69
CA LEU A 38 -1.81 -8.12 -3.83
C LEU A 38 -1.55 -8.98 -2.59
N ASN A 39 -1.25 -10.26 -2.80
CA ASN A 39 -0.80 -11.16 -1.74
C ASN A 39 0.70 -10.95 -1.45
N GLY A 40 1.01 -9.90 -0.71
CA GLY A 40 2.38 -9.53 -0.36
C GLY A 40 3.04 -10.50 0.61
N LYS A 41 4.29 -10.86 0.31
CA LYS A 41 5.11 -11.69 1.20
C LYS A 41 5.73 -10.80 2.28
N PRO A 42 5.76 -11.24 3.56
CA PRO A 42 6.49 -10.51 4.59
C PRO A 42 7.96 -10.42 4.20
N LEU A 43 8.62 -9.32 4.60
CA LEU A 43 10.06 -9.19 4.45
C LEU A 43 10.76 -10.37 5.14
N SER A 44 11.71 -11.02 4.46
CA SER A 44 12.39 -12.18 5.03
C SER A 44 13.16 -11.79 6.30
N PRO A 45 13.32 -12.70 7.27
CA PRO A 45 14.10 -12.42 8.48
C PRO A 45 15.52 -11.93 8.19
N GLU A 46 16.15 -12.43 7.13
CA GLU A 46 17.49 -12.04 6.71
C GLU A 46 17.55 -10.58 6.23
N LEU A 47 16.58 -10.16 5.41
CA LEU A 47 16.51 -8.77 4.95
C LEU A 47 16.14 -7.82 6.09
N ARG A 48 15.25 -8.25 7.00
CA ARG A 48 14.94 -7.49 8.22
C ARG A 48 16.18 -7.27 9.07
N ALA A 49 16.91 -8.33 9.41
CA ALA A 49 18.13 -8.24 10.19
C ALA A 49 19.20 -7.35 9.54
N ARG A 50 19.22 -7.30 8.20
CA ARG A 50 20.13 -6.42 7.44
C ARG A 50 19.74 -4.94 7.52
N PHE A 51 18.45 -4.61 7.37
CA PHE A 51 18.00 -3.23 7.19
C PHE A 51 17.48 -2.56 8.48
N GLU A 52 16.87 -3.31 9.40
CA GLU A 52 16.32 -2.76 10.65
C GLU A 52 17.37 -1.97 11.47
N PRO A 53 18.64 -2.42 11.63
CA PRO A 53 19.63 -1.66 12.40
C PRO A 53 20.02 -0.33 11.75
N GLY A 54 20.15 -0.31 10.42
CA GLY A 54 20.52 0.89 9.67
C GLY A 54 19.39 1.92 9.57
N LEU A 55 18.15 1.44 9.63
CA LEU A 55 16.95 2.27 9.50
C LEU A 55 16.29 2.62 10.85
N GLY A 56 16.62 1.91 11.94
CA GLY A 56 16.07 2.17 13.27
C GLY A 56 14.56 1.92 13.40
N ALA A 57 14.01 1.04 12.55
CA ALA A 57 12.57 0.78 12.45
C ALA A 57 12.26 -0.72 12.51
N ASP A 58 11.08 -1.08 13.00
CA ASP A 58 10.55 -2.44 12.89
C ASP A 58 9.91 -2.64 11.52
N LEU A 59 10.49 -3.55 10.73
CA LEU A 59 10.04 -3.88 9.39
C LEU A 59 9.15 -5.14 9.37
N SER A 60 8.72 -5.64 10.54
CA SER A 60 7.86 -6.84 10.67
C SER A 60 6.54 -6.75 9.90
N GLN A 61 6.01 -5.54 9.77
CA GLN A 61 4.75 -5.27 9.08
C GLN A 61 4.93 -4.99 7.59
N VAL A 62 6.18 -4.92 7.10
CA VAL A 62 6.45 -4.62 5.70
C VAL A 62 6.19 -5.85 4.84
N ARG A 63 5.43 -5.64 3.76
CA ARG A 63 5.13 -6.65 2.75
C ARG A 63 5.73 -6.26 1.40
N ILE A 64 6.40 -7.20 0.75
CA ILE A 64 6.90 -7.07 -0.62
C ILE A 64 5.94 -7.79 -1.57
N HIS A 65 5.60 -7.10 -2.66
CA HIS A 65 4.79 -7.61 -3.75
C HIS A 65 5.64 -7.70 -5.01
N THR A 66 5.68 -8.88 -5.63
CA THR A 66 6.41 -9.14 -6.88
C THR A 66 5.52 -9.91 -7.86
N GLY A 67 5.98 -10.04 -9.10
CA GLY A 67 5.29 -10.82 -10.14
C GLY A 67 4.34 -9.98 -11.01
N PRO A 68 3.50 -10.63 -11.83
CA PRO A 68 2.75 -9.97 -12.90
C PRO A 68 1.83 -8.84 -12.44
N GLN A 69 1.21 -8.99 -11.28
CA GLN A 69 0.32 -7.97 -10.74
C GLN A 69 1.10 -6.74 -10.22
N ALA A 70 2.27 -6.93 -9.63
CA ALA A 70 3.15 -5.85 -9.20
C ALA A 70 3.72 -5.08 -10.41
N GLN A 71 4.12 -5.81 -11.46
CA GLN A 71 4.50 -5.24 -12.76
C GLN A 71 3.41 -4.35 -13.36
N ALA A 72 2.15 -4.84 -13.38
CA ALA A 72 1.02 -4.09 -13.93
C ALA A 72 0.75 -2.78 -13.15
N LEU A 73 1.03 -2.76 -11.84
CA LEU A 73 0.87 -1.57 -11.01
C LEU A 73 2.02 -0.57 -11.15
N ALA A 74 3.24 -1.07 -11.36
CA ALA A 74 4.42 -0.24 -11.51
C ALA A 74 4.56 0.36 -12.93
N ALA A 75 4.04 -0.32 -13.96
CA ALA A 75 4.18 0.10 -15.36
C ALA A 75 3.61 1.51 -15.67
N PRO A 76 2.39 1.89 -15.20
CA PRO A 76 1.87 3.24 -15.42
C PRO A 76 2.68 4.34 -14.74
N LEU A 77 3.43 3.99 -13.69
CA LEU A 77 4.31 4.90 -12.96
C LEU A 77 5.73 4.94 -13.54
N GLN A 78 6.02 4.08 -14.53
CA GLN A 78 7.37 3.87 -15.08
C GLN A 78 8.42 3.63 -13.98
N ALA A 79 8.02 2.92 -12.92
CA ALA A 79 8.85 2.72 -11.73
C ALA A 79 9.38 1.28 -11.66
N GLU A 80 10.61 1.12 -11.19
CA GLU A 80 11.18 -0.20 -10.89
C GLU A 80 10.58 -0.79 -9.60
N ALA A 81 10.33 0.08 -8.62
CA ALA A 81 9.62 -0.21 -7.40
C ALA A 81 8.92 1.05 -6.87
N PHE A 82 7.94 0.88 -5.98
CA PHE A 82 7.36 1.97 -5.21
C PHE A 82 6.80 1.50 -3.88
N THR A 83 6.61 2.45 -2.96
CA THR A 83 6.10 2.20 -1.61
C THR A 83 4.72 2.82 -1.37
N LEU A 84 3.82 2.01 -0.83
CA LEU A 84 2.49 2.39 -0.37
C LEU A 84 2.25 1.92 1.07
N GLY A 85 2.38 2.82 2.03
CA GLY A 85 2.38 2.53 3.45
C GLY A 85 3.45 1.51 3.81
N ARG A 86 3.02 0.33 4.25
CA ARG A 86 3.88 -0.82 4.60
C ARG A 86 4.09 -1.79 3.43
N HIS A 87 3.62 -1.44 2.25
CA HIS A 87 3.67 -2.30 1.07
C HIS A 87 4.73 -1.76 0.10
N ILE A 88 5.64 -2.63 -0.31
CA ILE A 88 6.62 -2.35 -1.36
C ILE A 88 6.21 -3.15 -2.58
N VAL A 89 6.01 -2.48 -3.71
CA VAL A 89 5.66 -3.10 -4.98
C VAL A 89 6.90 -3.07 -5.86
N ILE A 90 7.35 -4.24 -6.31
CA ILE A 90 8.48 -4.39 -7.22
C ILE A 90 7.94 -4.68 -8.61
N GLY A 91 8.12 -3.72 -9.51
CA GLY A 91 7.75 -3.81 -10.92
C GLY A 91 8.80 -4.52 -11.76
N ASP A 92 10.06 -4.57 -11.33
CA ASP A 92 11.13 -5.20 -12.10
C ASP A 92 11.03 -6.74 -12.07
N PRO A 93 10.82 -7.43 -13.21
CA PRO A 93 10.86 -8.90 -13.29
C PRO A 93 12.23 -9.49 -12.97
N TYR A 94 13.31 -8.72 -13.08
CA TYR A 94 14.69 -9.16 -12.85
C TYR A 94 15.22 -8.83 -11.47
N PHE A 95 14.34 -8.33 -10.59
CA PHE A 95 14.70 -7.95 -9.24
C PHE A 95 15.31 -9.12 -8.46
N GLN A 96 16.48 -8.87 -7.88
CA GLN A 96 17.20 -9.82 -7.04
C GLN A 96 17.52 -9.18 -5.68
N ALA A 97 16.77 -9.55 -4.65
CA ALA A 97 16.96 -8.98 -3.30
C ALA A 97 18.36 -9.20 -2.71
N ALA A 98 19.11 -10.19 -3.19
CA ALA A 98 20.47 -10.48 -2.75
C ALA A 98 21.55 -9.69 -3.51
N SER A 99 21.24 -9.12 -4.68
CA SER A 99 22.22 -8.34 -5.46
C SER A 99 22.44 -6.96 -4.83
N SER A 100 23.58 -6.33 -5.13
CA SER A 100 23.88 -4.98 -4.65
C SER A 100 22.82 -3.97 -5.10
N ASP A 101 22.40 -4.03 -6.37
CA ASP A 101 21.38 -3.13 -6.92
C ASP A 101 20.02 -3.37 -6.28
N GLY A 102 19.62 -4.64 -6.10
CA GLY A 102 18.36 -4.98 -5.46
C GLY A 102 18.32 -4.56 -3.98
N GLN A 103 19.44 -4.62 -3.28
CA GLN A 103 19.54 -4.13 -1.90
C GLN A 103 19.49 -2.61 -1.81
N ASN A 104 20.10 -1.89 -2.75
CA ASN A 104 20.00 -0.44 -2.82
C ASN A 104 18.56 -0.01 -3.11
N LEU A 105 17.89 -0.68 -4.04
CA LEU A 105 16.48 -0.46 -4.35
C LEU A 105 15.60 -0.72 -3.11
N LEU A 106 15.81 -1.84 -2.41
CA LEU A 106 15.08 -2.14 -1.18
C LEU A 106 15.32 -1.10 -0.08
N ALA A 107 16.56 -0.65 0.11
CA ALA A 107 16.87 0.36 1.13
C ALA A 107 16.11 1.66 0.86
N HIS A 108 16.03 2.07 -0.41
CA HIS A 108 15.28 3.25 -0.84
C HIS A 108 13.79 3.13 -0.51
N GLU A 109 13.16 2.03 -0.91
CA GLU A 109 11.74 1.80 -0.66
C GLU A 109 11.43 1.63 0.83
N LEU A 110 12.27 0.92 1.58
CA LEU A 110 12.10 0.78 3.02
C LEU A 110 12.18 2.12 3.75
N ALA A 111 13.07 3.02 3.32
CA ALA A 111 13.10 4.37 3.85
C ALA A 111 11.77 5.12 3.62
N HIS A 112 11.12 4.92 2.47
CA HIS A 112 9.79 5.47 2.21
C HIS A 112 8.71 4.90 3.14
N THR A 113 8.79 3.62 3.54
CA THR A 113 7.82 3.06 4.51
C THR A 113 7.88 3.78 5.86
N ILE A 114 9.08 4.18 6.27
CA ILE A 114 9.33 4.90 7.53
C ILE A 114 8.87 6.35 7.40
N GLN A 115 9.20 7.02 6.29
CA GLN A 115 8.78 8.39 6.02
C GLN A 115 7.25 8.54 5.98
N GLN A 116 6.55 7.52 5.45
CA GLN A 116 5.08 7.48 5.46
C GLN A 116 4.48 7.11 6.83
N GLY A 117 5.31 6.79 7.83
CA GLY A 117 4.89 6.42 9.18
C GLY A 117 4.29 5.02 9.30
N ALA A 118 4.52 4.16 8.31
CA ALA A 118 3.93 2.82 8.23
C ALA A 118 4.82 1.73 8.86
N ALA A 119 6.13 1.96 8.93
CA ALA A 119 7.04 1.16 9.75
C ALA A 119 7.02 1.68 11.20
N GLY A 120 6.80 0.78 12.15
CA GLY A 120 6.83 1.15 13.57
C GLY A 120 8.23 1.57 13.98
N LYS A 121 8.36 2.51 14.93
CA LYS A 121 9.63 2.68 15.65
C LYS A 121 10.02 1.31 16.20
N ALA A 122 11.28 0.90 16.05
CA ALA A 122 11.78 -0.33 16.65
C ALA A 122 11.64 -0.20 18.17
N GLY A 123 10.49 -0.61 18.71
CA GLY A 123 10.24 -0.67 20.13
C GLY A 123 11.20 -1.72 20.68
N ALA A 124 12.00 -1.34 21.68
CA ALA A 124 12.80 -2.27 22.45
C ALA A 124 11.94 -3.51 22.72
N ALA A 125 12.30 -4.63 22.08
CA ALA A 125 11.68 -5.92 22.36
C ALA A 125 11.68 -6.03 23.88
N GLN A 126 10.48 -6.07 24.47
CA GLN A 126 10.34 -6.01 25.91
C GLN A 126 11.00 -7.26 26.50
N ILE A 127 12.26 -7.12 26.87
CA ILE A 127 13.04 -8.14 27.56
C ILE A 127 12.37 -8.25 28.93
N ARG A 128 11.43 -9.19 29.07
CA ARG A 128 10.80 -9.49 30.35
C ARG A 128 11.91 -9.96 31.29
N PRO A 129 12.17 -9.29 32.43
CA PRO A 129 13.08 -9.84 33.42
C PRO A 129 12.45 -11.13 33.97
N VAL A 130 13.11 -12.26 33.71
CA VAL A 130 12.79 -13.53 34.36
C VAL A 130 13.14 -13.40 35.84
N ARG A 131 12.13 -13.12 36.66
CA ARG A 131 12.25 -13.20 38.11
C ARG A 131 12.20 -14.68 38.47
N HIS A 132 13.35 -15.26 38.79
CA HIS A 132 13.39 -16.53 39.51
C HIS A 132 13.07 -16.20 40.98
N ALA A 133 12.05 -16.87 41.51
CA ALA A 133 11.69 -16.87 42.92
C ALA A 133 12.63 -17.78 43.72
#